data_AF-A0A7Y2YH83-F1
#
_entry.id   AF-A0A7Y2YH83-F1
#
_cell.length_a   1.000
_cell.length_b   1.000
_cell.length_c   1.000
_cell.angle_alpha   90.00
_cell.angle_beta   90.00
_cell.angle_gamma   90.00
#
_symmetry.space_group_name_H-M   'P 1'
#
loop_
_entity.id
_entity.type
_entity.pdbx_description
1 polymer ?
#
loop_
_entity_poly.entity_id
_entity_poly.type
_entity_poly.pdbx_seq_one_letter_code
_entity_poly.pdbx_strand_id
1 'polypeptide(L)'
;MEKDFDLIIVGGGPIGIACGLEAQKKRLSYLIIEKGPIVNSLFNYPVNMQFFSSSEKLEIDEIPFISKEAKPKRNEALEYY
;
A
#
# COMPACT_ATOMS: atom_id res chain seq x y z
N MET A 1 18.19 13.65 -19.71
CA MET A 1 18.38 12.22 -20.01
C MET A 1 17.04 11.56 -19.78
N GLU A 2 16.48 10.93 -20.80
CA GLU A 2 15.19 10.24 -20.71
C GLU A 2 15.36 9.01 -19.79
N LYS A 3 14.38 8.76 -18.92
CA LYS A 3 14.44 7.70 -17.92
C LYS A 3 13.38 6.66 -18.30
N ASP A 4 13.84 5.58 -18.92
CA ASP A 4 12.98 4.49 -19.35
C ASP A 4 12.58 3.63 -18.14
N PHE A 5 11.31 3.24 -18.10
CA PHE A 5 10.75 2.33 -17.10
C PHE A 5 10.07 1.17 -17.81
N ASP A 6 10.31 -0.06 -17.35
CA ASP A 6 9.63 -1.27 -17.83
C ASP A 6 8.15 -1.29 -17.43
N LEU A 7 7.81 -0.65 -16.31
CA LEU A 7 6.47 -0.64 -15.73
C LEU A 7 6.11 0.72 -15.10
N ILE A 8 4.93 1.24 -15.42
CA ILE A 8 4.31 2.34 -14.69
C ILE A 8 3.10 1.80 -13.92
N ILE A 9 3.06 2.06 -12.62
CA ILE A 9 1.96 1.69 -11.73
C ILE A 9 1.19 2.96 -11.39
N VAL A 10 -0.08 3.02 -11.81
CA VAL A 10 -0.95 4.18 -11.55
C VAL A 10 -1.80 3.89 -10.30
N GLY A 11 -1.47 4.55 -9.21
CA GLY A 11 -2.07 4.40 -7.89
C GLY A 11 -1.08 3.82 -6.88
N GLY A 12 -0.78 4.58 -5.83
CA GLY A 12 0.06 4.20 -4.68
C GLY A 12 -0.76 3.69 -3.49
N GLY A 13 -1.89 3.02 -3.76
CA GLY A 13 -2.65 2.28 -2.73
C GLY A 13 -1.97 0.96 -2.35
N PRO A 14 -2.54 0.19 -1.41
CA PRO A 14 -1.97 -1.09 -0.97
C PRO A 14 -1.59 -2.02 -2.13
N ILE A 15 -2.47 -2.17 -3.11
CA ILE A 15 -2.21 -3.02 -4.28
C ILE A 15 -1.10 -2.45 -5.18
N GLY A 16 -1.02 -1.12 -5.34
CA GLY A 16 0.05 -0.49 -6.11
C GLY A 16 1.42 -0.67 -5.46
N ILE A 17 1.49 -0.58 -4.14
CA ILE A 17 2.69 -0.88 -3.35
C ILE A 17 3.07 -2.35 -3.53
N ALA A 18 2.12 -3.28 -3.40
CA ALA A 18 2.36 -4.72 -3.62
C ALA A 18 2.88 -5.00 -5.04
N CYS A 19 2.33 -4.34 -6.07
CA CYS A 19 2.83 -4.43 -7.43
C CYS A 19 4.27 -3.92 -7.56
N GLY A 20 4.62 -2.82 -6.88
CA GLY A 20 5.99 -2.29 -6.86
C GLY A 20 6.99 -3.26 -6.25
N LEU A 21 6.62 -3.92 -5.14
CA LEU A 21 7.44 -4.94 -4.49
C LEU A 21 7.66 -6.14 -5.40
N GLU A 22 6.61 -6.63 -6.08
CA GLU A 22 6.74 -7.71 -7.06
C GLU A 22 7.58 -7.31 -8.29
N ALA A 23 7.46 -6.07 -8.77
CA ALA A 23 8.30 -5.54 -9.84
C ALA A 23 9.77 -5.48 -9.42
N GLN A 24 10.05 -5.06 -8.18
CA GLN A 24 11.39 -5.06 -7.59
C GLN A 24 11.99 -6.47 -7.50
N LYS A 25 11.23 -7.47 -7.04
CA LYS A 25 11.67 -8.88 -6.99
C LYS A 25 12.03 -9.41 -8.38
N LYS A 26 11.30 -8.98 -9.41
CA LYS A 26 11.56 -9.31 -10.82
C LYS A 26 12.64 -8.44 -11.48
N ARG A 27 13.23 -7.50 -10.74
CA ARG A 27 14.28 -6.57 -11.22
C ARG A 27 13.82 -5.70 -12.40
N LEU A 28 12.55 -5.34 -12.43
CA LEU A 28 12.02 -4.37 -13.39
C LEU A 28 12.31 -2.95 -12.90
N SER A 29 12.64 -2.05 -13.82
CA SER A 29 12.60 -0.62 -13.57
C SER A 29 11.13 -0.17 -13.54
N TYR A 30 10.71 0.46 -12.45
CA TYR A 30 9.32 0.88 -12.32
C TYR A 30 9.15 2.25 -11.64
N LEU A 31 8.00 2.86 -11.87
CA LEU A 31 7.57 4.08 -11.21
C LEU A 31 6.12 3.94 -10.76
N ILE A 32 5.86 4.20 -9.47
CA ILE A 32 4.51 4.32 -8.92
C ILE A 32 4.13 5.80 -8.95
N ILE A 33 2.96 6.12 -9.52
CA ILE A 33 2.40 7.46 -9.58
C ILE A 33 1.10 7.49 -8.79
N GLU A 34 1.05 8.29 -7.73
CA GLU A 34 -0.13 8.49 -6.90
C GLU A 34 -0.58 9.95 -7.00
N LYS A 35 -1.90 10.19 -6.99
CA LYS A 35 -2.46 11.54 -7.12
C LYS A 35 -2.36 12.37 -5.83
N GLY A 36 -1.93 11.76 -4.73
CA GLY A 36 -1.79 12.38 -3.41
C GLY A 36 -0.71 11.67 -2.59
N PRO A 37 -0.87 11.54 -1.26
CA PRO A 37 0.02 10.71 -0.46
C PRO A 37 -0.14 9.24 -0.84
N ILE A 38 0.85 8.41 -0.50
CA ILE A 38 0.69 6.95 -0.51
C ILE A 38 -0.57 6.58 0.27
N VAL A 39 -1.24 5.53 -0.18
CA VAL A 39 -2.55 5.09 0.35
C VAL A 39 -3.59 6.21 0.47
N ASN A 40 -3.62 7.14 -0.51
CA ASN A 40 -4.54 8.29 -0.53
C ASN A 40 -6.02 7.91 -0.28
N SER A 41 -6.48 6.75 -0.75
CA SER A 41 -7.85 6.29 -0.47
C SER A 41 -8.06 6.05 1.03
N LEU A 42 -7.13 5.38 1.71
CA LEU A 42 -7.18 5.17 3.16
C LEU A 42 -7.06 6.50 3.91
N PHE A 43 -6.23 7.42 3.41
CA PHE A 43 -6.13 8.76 3.97
C PHE A 43 -7.47 9.49 3.96
N ASN A 44 -8.32 9.28 2.95
CA ASN A 44 -9.63 9.92 2.86
C ASN A 44 -10.78 9.11 3.49
N TYR A 45 -10.51 7.94 4.07
CA TYR A 45 -11.53 7.20 4.84
C TYR A 45 -11.95 7.98 6.11
N PRO A 46 -13.17 7.74 6.64
CA PRO A 46 -13.60 8.34 7.89
C PRO A 46 -12.56 8.12 9.00
N VAL A 47 -12.33 9.13 9.83
CA VAL A 47 -11.27 9.10 10.87
C VAL A 47 -11.41 7.89 11.80
N ASN A 48 -12.64 7.52 12.14
CA ASN A 48 -12.96 6.40 13.03
C ASN A 48 -13.27 5.09 12.28
N MET A 49 -12.87 4.97 11.02
CA MET A 49 -13.10 3.76 10.23
C MET A 49 -12.29 2.59 10.79
N GLN A 50 -12.94 1.43 10.85
CA GLN A 50 -12.35 0.13 11.16
C GLN A 50 -12.52 -0.82 9.98
N PHE A 51 -11.49 -1.57 9.67
CA PHE A 51 -11.53 -2.56 8.58
C PHE A 51 -12.47 -3.71 8.92
N PHE A 52 -13.02 -4.34 7.88
CA PHE A 52 -13.72 -5.61 8.04
C PHE A 52 -12.75 -6.80 8.14
N SER A 53 -11.64 -6.74 7.41
CA SER A 53 -10.57 -7.74 7.37
C SER A 53 -9.69 -7.68 8.62
N SER A 54 -9.08 -8.81 8.99
CA SER A 54 -8.02 -8.85 10.00
C SER A 54 -6.72 -8.24 9.47
N SER A 55 -5.82 -7.85 10.36
CA SER A 55 -4.52 -7.27 9.97
C SER A 55 -3.69 -8.26 9.13
N GLU A 56 -3.68 -9.54 9.50
CA GLU A 56 -3.06 -10.65 8.74
C GLU A 56 -3.50 -10.69 7.27
N LYS A 57 -4.77 -10.37 6.98
CA LYS A 57 -5.31 -10.36 5.60
C LYS A 57 -4.96 -9.10 4.82
N LEU A 58 -4.41 -8.09 5.48
CA LEU A 58 -4.05 -6.80 4.91
C LEU A 58 -2.52 -6.67 4.73
N GLU A 59 -1.76 -7.67 5.16
CA GLU A 59 -0.32 -7.73 5.03
C GLU A 59 0.12 -7.72 3.56
N ILE A 60 1.27 -7.10 3.32
CA ILE A 60 1.97 -7.06 2.05
C ILE A 60 3.40 -7.54 2.29
N ASP A 61 3.88 -8.39 1.39
CA ASP A 61 5.27 -8.84 1.34
C ASP A 61 5.77 -9.51 2.63
N GLU A 62 4.87 -10.25 3.29
CA GLU A 62 5.17 -10.95 4.55
C GLU A 62 5.61 -10.02 5.68
N ILE A 63 5.38 -8.71 5.55
CA ILE A 63 5.64 -7.72 6.59
C ILE A 63 4.47 -7.74 7.57
N PRO A 64 4.66 -8.12 8.86
CA PRO A 64 3.56 -8.27 9.79
C PRO A 64 2.81 -6.95 10.02
N PHE A 65 1.48 -6.99 9.89
CA PHE A 65 0.64 -5.85 10.26
C PHE A 65 0.19 -6.02 11.71
N ILE A 66 0.93 -5.40 12.62
CA ILE A 66 0.65 -5.41 14.05
C ILE A 66 -0.52 -4.46 14.35
N SER A 67 -1.59 -5.01 14.91
CA SER A 67 -2.79 -4.28 15.32
C SER A 67 -3.14 -4.60 16.77
N LYS A 68 -3.66 -3.62 17.51
CA LYS A 68 -4.11 -3.85 18.90
C LYS A 68 -5.39 -4.68 18.97
N GLU A 69 -6.24 -4.54 17.95
CA GLU A 69 -7.53 -5.23 17.82
C GLU A 69 -7.46 -6.26 16.69
N ALA A 70 -8.38 -7.23 16.65
CA ALA A 70 -8.43 -8.23 15.57
C ALA A 70 -8.62 -7.62 14.17
N LYS A 71 -9.21 -6.42 14.10
CA LYS A 71 -9.42 -5.66 12.87
C LYS A 71 -8.83 -4.27 13.03
N PRO A 72 -7.85 -3.87 12.20
CA PRO A 72 -7.16 -2.61 12.38
C PRO A 72 -8.09 -1.42 12.09
N LYS A 73 -7.70 -0.26 12.64
CA LYS A 73 -8.30 1.03 12.34
C LYS A 73 -7.54 1.72 11.19
N ARG A 74 -8.18 2.74 10.61
CA ARG A 74 -7.59 3.56 9.54
C ARG A 74 -6.18 4.05 9.87
N ASN A 75 -5.94 4.55 11.08
CA ASN A 75 -4.64 5.09 11.49
C ASN A 75 -3.54 4.02 11.53
N GLU A 76 -3.87 2.80 11.98
CA GLU A 76 -2.93 1.68 11.98
C GLU A 76 -2.55 1.30 10.54
N ALA A 77 -3.53 1.31 9.61
CA ALA A 77 -3.25 1.04 8.20
C ALA A 77 -2.41 2.15 7.53
N LEU A 78 -2.60 3.40 7.92
CA LEU A 78 -1.79 4.52 7.42
C LEU A 78 -0.35 4.49 7.93
N GLU A 79 -0.09 3.87 9.08
CA GLU A 79 1.25 3.68 9.62
C GLU A 79 1.96 2.48 8.98
N TYR A 80 1.19 1.46 8.62
CA TYR A 80 1.71 0.23 8.02
C TYR A 80 2.13 0.37 6.54
N TYR A 81 1.28 1.01 5.72
CA TYR A 81 1.50 1.15 4.27
C TYR A 81 2.32 2.39 3.90
#